data_AF-A0A6P0TNZ9-F1
#
_entry.id   AF-A0A6P0TNZ9-F1
#
_cell.length_a   1.000
_cell.length_b   1.000
_cell.length_c   1.000
_cell.angle_alpha   90.00
_cell.angle_beta   90.00
_cell.angle_gamma   90.00
#
_symmetry.space_group_name_H-M   'P 1'
#
loop_
_entity.id
_entity.type
_entity.pdbx_description
1 polymer ?
#
loop_
_entity_poly.entity_id
_entity_poly.type
_entity_poly.pdbx_seq_one_letter_code
_entity_poly.pdbx_strand_id
1 'polypeptide(L)'
;PFCEFKGKARYFDLRVGTEHAPAVAWHYPHPVPAFISLKDHLALYPARMEACYVNDELVQAQAGDFYGGWITQDIVGPFKGGAGTWGW
;
A
#
# COMPACT_ATOMS: atom_id res chain seq x y z
N PRO A 1 0.09 7.54 -10.79
CA PRO A 1 -1.36 7.80 -10.62
C PRO A 1 -1.59 9.06 -9.77
N PHE A 2 -2.70 9.78 -10.01
CA PHE A 2 -3.08 10.94 -9.21
C PHE A 2 -4.19 10.55 -8.24
N CYS A 3 -4.06 10.97 -6.99
CA CYS A 3 -5.10 10.87 -5.97
C CYS A 3 -5.54 12.29 -5.62
N GLU A 4 -6.83 12.56 -5.71
CA GLU A 4 -7.44 13.85 -5.41
C GLU A 4 -7.20 14.32 -3.97
N PHE A 5 -6.96 13.38 -3.04
CA PHE A 5 -6.71 13.69 -1.64
C PHE A 5 -5.22 13.84 -1.30
N LYS A 6 -4.34 13.02 -1.90
CA LYS A 6 -2.94 12.91 -1.46
C LYS A 6 -1.94 13.49 -2.46
N GLY A 7 -2.38 13.77 -3.69
CA GLY A 7 -1.53 14.24 -4.78
C GLY A 7 -1.03 13.12 -5.68
N LYS A 8 0.05 13.40 -6.43
CA LYS A 8 0.59 12.48 -7.43
C LYS A 8 1.53 11.46 -6.80
N ALA A 9 1.17 10.18 -6.88
CA ALA A 9 2.04 9.08 -6.45
C ALA A 9 3.10 8.76 -7.52
N ARG A 10 4.29 8.36 -7.07
CA ARG A 10 5.34 7.72 -7.88
C ARG A 10 5.50 6.27 -7.42
N TYR A 11 5.73 5.39 -8.38
CA TYR A 11 5.82 3.95 -8.16
C TYR A 11 7.24 3.47 -8.42
N PHE A 12 7.61 2.41 -7.71
CA PHE A 12 8.93 1.82 -7.71
C PHE A 12 8.82 0.32 -7.93
N ASP A 13 9.79 -0.18 -8.68
CA ASP A 13 10.09 -1.59 -8.75
C ASP A 13 10.98 -1.97 -7.58
N LEU A 14 10.76 -3.14 -7.01
CA LEU A 14 11.65 -3.74 -6.02
C LEU A 14 12.54 -4.76 -6.73
N ARG A 15 13.84 -4.71 -6.47
CA ARG A 15 14.81 -5.69 -6.97
C ARG A 15 15.67 -6.19 -5.82
N VAL A 16 15.75 -7.50 -5.65
CA VAL A 16 16.55 -8.15 -4.60
C VAL A 16 17.28 -9.34 -5.24
N GLY A 17 18.59 -9.23 -5.38
CA GLY A 17 19.37 -10.23 -6.12
C GLY A 17 18.87 -10.37 -7.57
N THR A 18 18.40 -11.56 -7.93
CA THR A 18 17.81 -11.86 -9.24
C THR A 18 16.31 -11.61 -9.33
N GLU A 19 15.64 -11.39 -8.21
CA GLU A 19 14.19 -11.18 -8.15
C GLU A 19 13.82 -9.74 -8.55
N HIS A 20 12.71 -9.60 -9.28
CA HIS A 20 12.17 -8.31 -9.71
C HIS A 20 10.66 -8.28 -9.55
N ALA A 21 10.18 -7.35 -8.72
CA ALA A 21 8.77 -7.10 -8.50
C ALA A 21 8.41 -5.70 -9.02
N PRO A 22 7.68 -5.58 -10.14
CA PRO A 22 7.39 -4.30 -10.76
C PRO A 22 6.26 -3.54 -10.07
N ALA A 23 6.42 -2.21 -9.95
CA ALA A 23 5.42 -1.27 -9.43
C ALA A 23 4.78 -1.71 -8.09
N VAL A 24 5.57 -2.27 -7.19
CA VAL A 24 5.10 -2.83 -5.91
C VAL A 24 5.20 -1.87 -4.73
N ALA A 25 5.91 -0.76 -4.90
CA ALA A 25 6.01 0.28 -3.87
C ALA A 25 5.62 1.65 -4.45
N TRP A 26 5.13 2.54 -3.59
CA TRP A 26 4.82 3.91 -3.98
C TRP A 26 5.10 4.90 -2.86
N HIS A 27 5.31 6.17 -3.23
CA HIS A 27 5.29 7.29 -2.30
C HIS A 27 4.67 8.53 -2.95
N TYR A 28 4.37 9.52 -2.10
CA TYR A 28 3.93 10.85 -2.52
C TYR A 28 5.11 11.83 -2.38
N PRO A 29 5.84 12.20 -3.45
CA PRO A 29 6.96 13.15 -3.38
C PRO A 29 6.53 14.59 -3.05
N HIS A 30 5.32 14.95 -3.47
CA HIS A 30 4.72 16.26 -3.27
C HIS A 30 3.28 16.07 -2.78
N PRO A 31 3.10 15.59 -1.54
CA PRO A 31 1.77 15.43 -0.98
C PRO A 31 1.14 16.80 -0.73
N VAL A 32 -0.19 16.86 -0.72
CA VAL A 32 -0.90 18.08 -0.30
C VAL A 32 -0.63 18.38 1.18
N PRO A 33 -0.76 19.63 1.66
CA PRO A 33 -0.34 20.03 3.01
C PRO A 33 -0.93 19.17 4.14
N ALA A 34 -2.19 18.74 4.03
CA ALA A 34 -2.85 17.89 5.02
C ALA A 34 -2.22 16.49 5.17
N PHE A 35 -1.43 16.04 4.19
CA PHE A 35 -0.76 14.74 4.16
C PHE A 35 0.76 14.87 4.05
N ILE A 36 1.33 16.01 4.48
CA ILE A 36 2.77 16.26 4.35
C ILE A 36 3.65 15.24 5.09
N SER A 37 3.10 14.60 6.13
CA SER A 37 3.76 13.52 6.86
C SER A 37 4.04 12.28 6.01
N LEU A 38 3.35 12.10 4.88
CA LEU A 38 3.62 11.00 3.94
C LEU A 38 4.86 11.24 3.07
N LYS A 39 5.40 12.47 3.06
CA LYS A 39 6.58 12.79 2.27
C LYS A 39 7.75 11.90 2.70
N ASP A 40 8.51 11.43 1.72
CA ASP A 40 9.72 10.61 1.92
C ASP A 40 9.46 9.23 2.57
N HIS A 41 8.20 8.81 2.70
CA HIS A 41 7.80 7.49 3.17
C HIS A 41 7.30 6.61 2.01
N LEU A 42 7.71 5.35 1.99
CA LEU A 42 7.25 4.35 1.03
C LEU A 42 6.18 3.45 1.66
N ALA A 43 5.22 3.05 0.82
CA ALA A 43 4.32 1.93 1.10
C ALA A 43 4.55 0.83 0.08
N LEU A 44 4.29 -0.42 0.45
CA LEU A 44 4.34 -1.58 -0.45
C LEU A 44 2.97 -2.26 -0.51
N TYR A 45 2.71 -2.99 -1.60
CA TYR A 45 1.55 -3.88 -1.73
C TYR A 45 1.86 -5.24 -1.07
N PRO A 46 1.27 -5.58 0.10
CA PRO A 46 1.56 -6.86 0.77
C PRO A 46 1.17 -8.06 -0.09
N ALA A 47 0.08 -7.94 -0.86
CA ALA A 47 -0.39 -8.98 -1.79
C ALA A 47 0.61 -9.30 -2.93
N ARG A 48 1.66 -8.49 -3.11
CA ARG A 48 2.70 -8.67 -4.13
C ARG A 48 4.06 -9.01 -3.52
N MET A 49 4.11 -9.29 -2.23
CA MET A 49 5.30 -9.72 -1.51
C MET A 49 5.12 -11.17 -1.06
N GLU A 50 6.23 -11.86 -0.81
CA GLU A 50 6.19 -13.17 -0.14
C GLU A 50 5.67 -13.04 1.29
N ALA A 51 6.13 -12.02 2.02
CA ALA A 51 5.62 -11.67 3.34
C ALA A 51 5.91 -10.20 3.69
N CYS A 52 5.05 -9.61 4.51
CA CYS A 52 5.26 -8.31 5.14
C CYS A 52 4.97 -8.45 6.64
N TYR A 53 5.79 -7.83 7.48
CA TYR A 53 5.65 -7.92 8.94
C TYR A 53 5.59 -6.54 9.58
N VAL A 54 4.79 -6.40 10.63
CA VAL A 54 4.78 -5.24 11.53
C VAL A 54 4.97 -5.76 12.95
N ASN A 55 6.08 -5.40 13.60
CA ASN A 55 6.41 -5.90 14.95
C ASN A 55 6.31 -7.44 15.05
N ASP A 56 6.92 -8.14 14.10
CA ASP A 56 6.89 -9.61 13.94
C ASP A 56 5.51 -10.23 13.63
N GLU A 57 4.46 -9.41 13.53
CA GLU A 57 3.14 -9.86 13.08
C GLU A 57 3.08 -9.95 11.56
N LEU A 58 2.71 -11.12 11.03
CA LEU A 58 2.46 -11.29 9.59
C LEU A 58 1.22 -10.51 9.16
N VAL A 59 1.41 -9.60 8.21
CA VAL A 59 0.35 -8.74 7.67
C VAL A 59 -0.56 -9.55 6.77
N GLN A 60 -1.86 -9.50 7.02
CA GLN A 60 -2.86 -9.94 6.06
C GLN A 60 -3.07 -8.85 5.01
N ALA A 61 -2.88 -9.20 3.73
CA ALA A 61 -3.13 -8.27 2.64
C ALA A 61 -4.63 -7.95 2.51
N GLN A 62 -4.97 -6.67 2.40
CA GLN A 62 -6.32 -6.25 2.01
C GLN A 62 -6.66 -6.83 0.62
N ALA A 63 -7.87 -7.36 0.47
CA ALA A 63 -8.31 -7.99 -0.77
C ALA A 63 -8.26 -7.01 -1.97
N GLY A 64 -8.01 -7.55 -3.16
CA GLY A 64 -7.83 -6.78 -4.39
C GLY A 64 -6.40 -6.26 -4.59
N ASP A 65 -6.16 -5.55 -5.68
CA ASP A 65 -4.85 -5.04 -6.08
C ASP A 65 -4.75 -3.51 -6.08
N PHE A 66 -5.85 -2.83 -5.73
CA PHE A 66 -5.95 -1.38 -5.79
C PHE A 66 -5.46 -0.69 -4.51
N TYR A 67 -5.98 -1.10 -3.34
CA TYR A 67 -5.79 -0.36 -2.09
C TYR A 67 -4.43 -0.58 -1.41
N GLY A 68 -3.84 -1.76 -1.57
CA GLY A 68 -2.55 -2.09 -0.94
C GLY A 68 -2.58 -2.02 0.59
N GLY A 69 -3.72 -2.31 1.21
CA GLY A 69 -3.88 -2.20 2.66
C GLY A 69 -3.18 -3.31 3.44
N TRP A 70 -2.80 -2.94 4.66
CA TRP A 70 -2.10 -3.76 5.63
C TRP A 70 -3.07 -4.03 6.79
N ILE A 71 -3.45 -5.30 6.99
CA ILE A 71 -4.36 -5.69 8.07
C ILE A 71 -3.54 -6.46 9.12
N THR A 72 -3.54 -5.92 10.33
CA THR A 72 -3.00 -6.55 11.55
C THR A 72 -4.14 -6.80 12.54
N GLN A 73 -3.86 -7.48 13.66
CA GLN A 73 -4.81 -7.79 14.73
C GLN A 73 -5.45 -6.53 15.35
N ASP A 74 -4.73 -5.41 15.30
CA ASP A 74 -5.19 -4.12 15.85
C ASP A 74 -6.15 -3.38 14.90
N ILE A 75 -6.29 -3.85 13.65
CA ILE A 75 -7.09 -3.20 12.63
C ILE A 75 -8.38 -3.99 12.42
N VAL A 76 -9.51 -3.39 12.79
CA VAL A 76 -10.85 -3.99 12.65
C VAL A 76 -11.53 -3.44 11.39
N GLY A 77 -12.17 -4.32 10.63
CA GLY A 77 -12.89 -4.00 9.39
C GLY A 77 -14.23 -3.25 9.61
N PRO A 78 -15.02 -3.10 8.54
CA PRO A 78 -14.92 -3.79 7.25
C PRO A 78 -13.84 -3.20 6.33
N PHE A 79 -13.33 -4.03 5.41
CA PHE A 79 -12.28 -3.65 4.46
C PHE A 79 -12.81 -3.57 3.03
N LYS A 80 -12.39 -2.55 2.27
CA LYS A 80 -12.69 -2.45 0.83
C LYS A 80 -11.86 -3.45 0.01
N GLY A 81 -12.20 -3.62 -1.26
CA GLY A 81 -11.45 -4.42 -2.23
C GLY A 81 -11.89 -5.88 -2.36
N GLY A 82 -12.67 -6.41 -1.41
CA GLY A 82 -13.37 -7.68 -1.56
C GLY A 82 -14.61 -7.60 -2.46
N ALA A 83 -15.16 -8.75 -2.84
CA ALA A 83 -16.43 -8.82 -3.57
C ALA A 83 -17.55 -8.10 -2.79
N GLY A 84 -18.35 -7.30 -3.49
CA GLY A 84 -19.45 -6.54 -2.88
C GLY A 84 -19.05 -5.25 -2.16
N THR A 85 -17.76 -4.88 -2.17
CA THR A 85 -17.25 -3.67 -1.48
C THR A 85 -17.02 -2.45 -2.37
N TRP A 86 -17.44 -2.54 -3.63
CA TRP A 86 -17.32 -1.46 -4.61
C TRP A 86 -18.33 -0.34 -4.33
N GLY A 87 -17.85 0.91 -4.34
CA GLY A 87 -18.71 2.10 -4.19
C GLY A 87 -19.06 2.52 -2.76
N TRP A 88 -18.51 1.83 -1.76
CA TRP A 88 -18.55 2.26 -0.35
C TRP A 88 -17.70 3.52 -0.13
#